data_AF-A0A356VYL0-F1
#
_entry.id   AF-A0A356VYL0-F1
#
_cell.length_a   1.000
_cell.length_b   1.000
_cell.length_c   1.000
_cell.angle_alpha   90.00
_cell.angle_beta   90.00
_cell.angle_gamma   90.00
#
_symmetry.space_group_name_H-M   'P 1'
#
loop_
_entity.id
_entity.type
_entity.pdbx_description
1 polymer ?
#
loop_
_entity_poly.entity_id
_entity_poly.type
_entity_poly.pdbx_seq_one_letter_code
_entity_poly.pdbx_strand_id
1 'polypeptide(L)'
;VVFPSQKVLFYQGESVFDVLLRETKKNGIQMEYKATPAYRSCYIEGIHNLYEFDCGSLSGWMYEVNGRYPNYGCSRYRLKNGDVVNWRYTCDLGRDVGCGWNVSQK
;
A
#
# COMPACT_ATOMS: atom_id res chain seq x y z
N VAL A 1 -5.20 -0.45 -14.38
CA VAL A 1 -4.19 0.40 -13.70
C VAL A 1 -4.89 1.64 -13.19
N VAL A 2 -4.87 1.89 -11.88
CA VAL A 2 -5.54 3.05 -11.25
C VAL A 2 -4.68 4.31 -11.33
N PHE A 3 -3.39 4.17 -11.03
CA PHE A 3 -2.41 5.26 -11.08
C PHE A 3 -1.15 4.75 -11.78
N PRO A 4 -0.75 5.34 -12.92
CA PRO A 4 0.43 4.89 -13.66
C PRO A 4 1.72 5.26 -12.91
N SER A 5 2.76 4.44 -13.09
CA SER A 5 4.08 4.69 -12.51
C SER A 5 4.62 6.05 -12.95
N GLN A 6 4.99 6.87 -11.97
CA GLN A 6 5.57 8.19 -12.22
C GLN A 6 6.46 8.59 -11.05
N LYS A 7 7.35 9.56 -11.28
CA LYS A 7 8.11 10.19 -10.21
C LYS A 7 7.21 11.19 -9.50
N VAL A 8 7.18 11.13 -8.18
CA VAL A 8 6.46 12.06 -7.33
C VAL A 8 7.44 12.73 -6.37
N LEU A 9 7.13 13.94 -5.93
CA LEU A 9 7.88 14.59 -4.87
C LEU A 9 7.66 13.84 -3.57
N PHE A 10 8.68 13.74 -2.74
CA PHE A 10 8.54 13.37 -1.33
C PHE A 10 9.38 14.34 -0.48
N TYR A 11 8.97 14.56 0.75
CA TYR A 11 9.64 15.42 1.71
C TYR A 11 10.30 14.60 2.81
N GLN A 12 11.36 15.17 3.40
CA GLN A 12 12.09 14.50 4.46
C GLN A 12 11.16 14.10 5.61
N GLY A 13 11.19 12.82 5.98
CA GLY A 13 10.38 12.27 7.06
C GLY A 13 9.01 11.72 6.64
N GLU A 14 8.58 11.94 5.40
CA GLU A 14 7.33 11.35 4.88
C GLU A 14 7.40 9.81 4.87
N SER A 15 6.24 9.22 5.14
CA SER A 15 6.00 7.80 4.97
C SER A 15 5.38 7.46 3.61
N VAL A 16 5.32 6.16 3.32
CA VAL A 16 4.56 5.64 2.17
C VAL A 16 3.09 6.09 2.25
N PHE A 17 2.50 6.12 3.45
CA PHE A 17 1.12 6.60 3.64
C PHE A 17 0.96 8.07 3.28
N ASP A 18 1.87 8.94 3.72
CA ASP A 18 1.77 10.38 3.50
C ASP A 18 1.80 10.71 1.99
N VAL A 19 2.69 10.04 1.25
CA VAL A 19 2.79 10.18 -0.20
C VAL A 19 1.57 9.59 -0.91
N LEU A 20 1.08 8.41 -0.49
CA LEU A 20 -0.16 7.85 -1.05
C LEU A 20 -1.33 8.83 -0.89
N LEU A 21 -1.57 9.30 0.34
CA LEU A 21 -2.68 10.20 0.67
C LEU A 21 -2.61 11.51 -0.15
N ARG A 22 -1.41 12.08 -0.31
CA ARG A 22 -1.21 13.30 -1.09
C ARG A 22 -1.47 13.06 -2.58
N GLU A 23 -0.91 12.00 -3.16
CA GLU A 23 -1.01 11.77 -4.59
C GLU A 23 -2.41 11.28 -4.99
N THR A 24 -3.12 10.51 -4.16
CA THR A 24 -4.54 10.17 -4.45
C THR A 24 -5.42 11.42 -4.42
N LYS A 25 -5.29 12.26 -3.39
CA LYS A 25 -6.02 13.53 -3.29
C LYS A 25 -5.73 14.47 -4.46
N LYS A 26 -4.46 14.61 -4.84
CA LYS A 26 -4.03 15.46 -5.96
C LYS A 26 -4.63 15.03 -7.29
N ASN A 27 -4.82 13.72 -7.49
CA ASN A 27 -5.31 13.14 -8.74
C ASN A 27 -6.82 12.83 -8.72
N GLY A 28 -7.55 13.25 -7.68
CA GLY A 28 -8.99 12.98 -7.56
C GLY A 28 -9.32 11.49 -7.43
N ILE A 29 -8.39 10.69 -6.92
CA ILE A 29 -8.57 9.25 -6.70
C ILE A 29 -9.14 9.08 -5.29
N GLN A 30 -10.35 8.51 -5.20
CA GLN A 30 -10.93 8.14 -3.90
C GLN A 30 -10.00 7.18 -3.16
N MET A 31 -9.87 7.39 -1.86
CA MET A 31 -9.07 6.53 -1.00
C MET A 31 -9.67 6.55 0.41
N GLU A 32 -9.81 5.37 1.00
CA GLU A 32 -10.30 5.17 2.36
C GLU A 32 -9.28 4.38 3.19
N TYR A 33 -9.18 4.76 4.45
CA TYR A 33 -8.23 4.17 5.37
C TYR A 33 -8.73 4.27 6.81
N LYS A 34 -8.29 3.30 7.61
CA LYS A 34 -8.51 3.26 9.04
C LYS A 34 -7.22 3.52 9.79
N ALA A 35 -7.19 4.63 10.51
CA ALA A 35 -6.13 4.87 11.48
C ALA A 35 -6.30 3.90 12.66
N THR A 36 -5.24 3.17 12.99
CA THR A 36 -5.22 2.26 14.15
C THR A 36 -4.18 2.75 15.15
N PRO A 37 -4.56 3.66 16.09
CA PRO A 37 -3.63 4.31 17.01
C PRO A 37 -2.78 3.32 17.82
N ALA A 38 -3.37 2.20 18.24
CA ALA A 38 -2.69 1.13 19.00
C ALA A 38 -1.47 0.56 18.25
N TYR A 39 -1.50 0.50 16.92
CA TYR A 39 -0.41 -0.03 16.09
C TYR A 39 0.39 1.07 15.38
N ARG A 40 0.07 2.35 15.63
CA ARG A 40 0.62 3.53 14.93
C ARG A 40 0.62 3.32 13.41
N SER A 41 -0.45 2.69 12.91
CA SER A 41 -0.56 2.20 11.55
C SER A 41 -1.83 2.70 10.89
N CYS A 42 -1.74 3.10 9.62
CA CYS A 42 -2.90 3.29 8.76
C CYS A 42 -3.10 2.04 7.90
N TYR A 43 -4.29 1.47 7.97
CA TYR A 43 -4.72 0.38 7.11
C TYR A 43 -5.53 0.94 5.94
N ILE A 44 -5.22 0.56 4.70
CA ILE A 44 -5.91 1.07 3.51
C ILE A 44 -7.08 0.14 3.20
N GLU A 45 -8.28 0.66 3.36
CA GLU A 45 -9.53 -0.07 3.16
C GLU A 45 -9.93 -0.05 1.68
N GLY A 46 -9.65 1.03 0.96
CA GLY A 46 -9.98 1.12 -0.46
C GLY A 46 -9.21 2.19 -1.22
N ILE A 47 -8.99 1.95 -2.51
CA ILE A 47 -8.43 2.92 -3.46
C ILE A 47 -9.26 2.81 -4.74
N HIS A 48 -9.75 3.95 -5.24
CA HIS A 48 -10.54 4.05 -6.47
C HIS A 48 -11.80 3.17 -6.44
N ASN A 49 -12.52 3.18 -5.31
CA ASN A 49 -13.73 2.39 -5.05
C ASN A 49 -13.54 0.87 -5.17
N LEU A 50 -12.29 0.38 -5.15
CA LEU A 50 -11.97 -1.03 -4.99
C LEU A 50 -11.50 -1.22 -3.55
N TYR A 51 -12.30 -1.94 -2.78
CA TYR A 51 -12.16 -2.12 -1.34
C TYR A 51 -11.57 -3.47 -0.98
N GLU A 52 -11.06 -3.60 0.24
CA GLU A 52 -10.85 -4.89 0.86
C GLU A 52 -12.11 -5.76 0.72
N PHE A 53 -11.89 -7.06 0.50
CA PHE A 53 -12.95 -8.06 0.33
C PHE A 53 -13.81 -8.01 -0.95
N ASP A 54 -13.65 -7.02 -1.84
CA ASP A 54 -14.39 -6.96 -3.12
C ASP A 54 -14.11 -8.15 -4.06
N CYS A 55 -12.96 -8.83 -3.90
CA CYS A 55 -12.58 -10.04 -4.63
C CYS A 55 -12.50 -11.26 -3.70
N GLY A 56 -13.32 -11.28 -2.63
CA GLY A 56 -13.38 -12.36 -1.65
C GLY A 56 -12.61 -12.06 -0.36
N SER A 57 -12.80 -12.88 0.68
CA SER A 57 -12.28 -12.63 2.04
C SER A 57 -10.75 -12.50 2.16
N LEU A 58 -10.02 -12.88 1.12
CA LEU A 58 -8.56 -12.82 1.04
C LEU A 58 -8.05 -11.60 0.27
N SER A 59 -8.95 -10.75 -0.23
CA SER A 59 -8.61 -9.65 -1.11
C SER A 59 -8.37 -8.33 -0.36
N GLY A 60 -7.49 -7.49 -0.91
CA GLY A 60 -7.17 -6.20 -0.32
C GLY A 60 -5.96 -5.51 -0.94
N TRP A 61 -5.59 -4.37 -0.36
CA TRP A 61 -4.47 -3.55 -0.83
C TRP A 61 -3.16 -3.92 -0.15
N MET A 62 -2.15 -4.21 -0.96
CA MET A 62 -0.79 -4.45 -0.50
C MET A 62 0.14 -3.37 -1.05
N TYR A 63 1.05 -2.90 -0.20
CA TYR A 63 2.13 -2.02 -0.64
C TYR A 63 3.45 -2.79 -0.72
N GLU A 64 4.21 -2.44 -1.74
CA GLU A 64 5.50 -3.02 -2.06
C GLU A 64 6.50 -1.86 -2.16
N VAL A 65 7.69 -2.02 -1.61
CA VAL A 65 8.79 -1.07 -1.76
C VAL A 65 10.01 -1.80 -2.31
N ASN A 66 10.51 -1.38 -3.47
CA ASN A 66 11.70 -1.93 -4.12
C ASN A 66 11.65 -3.46 -4.29
N GLY A 67 10.54 -4.03 -4.78
CA GLY A 67 10.44 -5.48 -4.98
C GLY A 67 9.97 -6.27 -3.75
N ARG A 68 9.78 -5.62 -2.60
CA ARG A 68 9.52 -6.30 -1.32
C ARG A 68 8.24 -5.80 -0.69
N TYR A 69 7.43 -6.72 -0.19
CA TYR A 69 6.25 -6.42 0.61
C TYR A 69 6.64 -6.33 2.09
N PRO A 70 6.46 -5.19 2.78
CA PRO A 70 6.75 -5.11 4.21
C PRO A 70 5.58 -5.64 5.06
N ASN A 71 5.87 -6.21 6.24
CA ASN A 71 4.89 -6.81 7.18
C ASN A 71 4.41 -5.82 8.25
N TYR A 72 4.54 -4.53 7.98
CA TYR A 72 4.12 -3.49 8.89
C TYR A 72 3.38 -2.41 8.11
N GLY A 73 2.75 -1.46 8.80
CA GLY A 73 1.95 -0.43 8.14
C GLY A 73 2.75 0.51 7.24
N CYS A 74 2.14 0.92 6.12
CA CYS A 74 2.69 1.91 5.20
C CYS A 74 3.04 3.26 5.88
N SER A 75 2.32 3.65 6.94
CA SER A 75 2.60 4.86 7.72
C SER A 75 3.89 4.79 8.55
N ARG A 76 4.45 3.58 8.75
CA ARG A 76 5.71 3.36 9.47
C ARG A 76 6.92 3.27 8.54
N TYR A 77 6.72 3.03 7.24
CA TYR A 77 7.81 3.00 6.28
C TYR A 77 8.21 4.42 5.93
N ARG A 78 9.41 4.86 6.34
CA ARG A 78 9.98 6.17 5.97
C ARG A 78 10.64 6.08 4.61
N LEU A 79 10.20 6.93 3.69
CA LEU A 79 10.71 6.94 2.32
C LEU A 79 12.13 7.47 2.25
N LYS A 80 12.88 6.90 1.29
CA LYS A 80 14.18 7.41 0.86
C LYS A 80 14.11 7.79 -0.61
N ASN A 81 14.97 8.73 -1.00
CA ASN A 81 15.05 9.13 -2.39
C ASN A 81 15.42 7.92 -3.27
N GLY A 82 14.65 7.71 -4.34
CA GLY A 82 14.81 6.56 -5.24
C GLY A 82 14.01 5.32 -4.87
N ASP A 83 13.28 5.31 -3.74
CA ASP A 83 12.34 4.22 -3.45
C ASP A 83 11.24 4.14 -4.51
N VAL A 84 10.97 2.92 -4.96
CA VAL A 84 9.85 2.60 -5.85
C VAL A 84 8.75 1.94 -5.02
N VAL A 85 7.60 2.61 -4.92
CA VAL A 85 6.43 2.10 -4.20
C VAL A 85 5.38 1.64 -5.20
N ASN A 86 4.93 0.40 -5.07
CA ASN A 86 3.76 -0.11 -5.79
C ASN A 86 2.62 -0.41 -4.82
N TRP A 87 1.41 -0.03 -5.21
CA TRP A 87 0.18 -0.47 -4.58
C TRP A 87 -0.49 -1.49 -5.48
N ARG A 88 -0.70 -2.70 -4.96
CA ARG A 88 -1.24 -3.83 -5.70
C ARG A 88 -2.46 -4.37 -4.98
N TYR A 89 -3.54 -4.58 -5.72
CA TYR A 89 -4.71 -5.25 -5.21
C TYR A 89 -4.52 -6.76 -5.39
N THR A 90 -4.68 -7.51 -4.31
CA THR A 90 -4.63 -8.98 -4.31
C THR A 90 -6.04 -9.53 -4.16
N CYS A 91 -6.30 -10.69 -4.76
CA CYS A 91 -7.44 -11.55 -4.49
C CYS A 91 -7.07 -12.79 -3.65
N ASP A 92 -5.79 -12.97 -3.29
CA ASP A 92 -5.26 -14.23 -2.73
C ASP A 92 -4.18 -14.04 -1.63
N LEU A 93 -4.38 -13.09 -0.71
CA LEU A 93 -3.41 -12.76 0.37
C LEU A 93 -1.99 -12.49 -0.12
N GLY A 94 -1.87 -11.94 -1.31
CA GLY A 94 -0.60 -11.57 -1.93
C GLY A 94 0.02 -12.61 -2.85
N ARG A 95 -0.45 -13.85 -2.83
CA ARG A 95 0.11 -14.95 -3.65
C ARG A 95 0.03 -14.64 -5.15
N ASP A 96 -1.08 -14.06 -5.57
CA ASP A 96 -1.39 -13.65 -6.94
C ASP A 96 -0.59 -12.41 -7.41
N VAL A 97 -0.09 -11.58 -6.49
CA VAL A 97 0.69 -10.39 -6.82
C VAL A 97 2.20 -10.60 -6.63
N GLY A 98 2.64 -11.81 -6.28
CA GLY A 98 4.05 -12.17 -6.12
C GLY A 98 4.61 -11.95 -4.70
N CYS A 99 3.72 -11.83 -3.71
CA CYS A 99 4.10 -11.66 -2.34
C CYS A 99 4.48 -13.01 -1.70
N GLY A 100 5.77 -13.31 -1.65
CA GLY A 100 6.33 -14.52 -1.04
C GLY A 100 6.53 -14.41 0.46
N TRP A 101 5.52 -14.00 1.25
CA TRP A 101 5.55 -14.22 2.69
C TRP A 101 5.65 -15.72 2.92
N ASN A 102 6.87 -16.23 3.06
CA ASN A 102 7.08 -17.65 3.25
C ASN A 102 6.36 -18.08 4.52
N VAL A 103 5.24 -18.81 4.33
CA VAL A 103 4.87 -19.92 5.19
C VAL A 103 6.16 -20.69 5.39
N SER A 104 6.61 -20.81 6.63
CA SER A 104 7.85 -21.51 6.94
C SER A 104 7.82 -22.87 6.23
N GLN A 105 8.64 -23.04 5.19
CA GLN A 105 8.99 -24.37 4.71
C GLN A 105 9.82 -24.98 5.83
N LYS A 106 9.16 -25.79 6.66
CA LYS A 106 9.83 -26.86 7.39
C LYS A 106 10.01 -28.04 6.46
#